data_AF-A0A661ADM6-F1
#
_entry.id   AF-A0A661ADM6-F1
#
_cell.length_a   1.000
_cell.length_b   1.000
_cell.length_c   1.000
_cell.angle_alpha   90.00
_cell.angle_beta   90.00
_cell.angle_gamma   90.00
#
_symmetry.space_group_name_H-M   'P 1'
#
loop_
_entity.id
_entity.type
_entity.pdbx_description
1 polymer ?
#
loop_
_entity_poly.entity_id
_entity_poly.type
_entity_poly.pdbx_seq_one_letter_code
_entity_poly.pdbx_strand_id
1 'polypeptide(L)'
;MEVKFGDLSREYLEIKEEIDRAIKKVLEKGWFILGEEVERFEEEFAQYCGAKYAVGVASGTEAIAVALMALGIGPGDEVITVSHTAVPTAVGIW
;
A
#
# COMPACT_ATOMS: atom_id res chain seq x y z
N MET A 1 -14.07 31.24 -8.66
CA MET A 1 -14.14 29.78 -8.89
C MET A 1 -13.00 29.17 -8.11
N GLU A 2 -13.30 28.32 -7.14
CA GLU A 2 -12.29 27.63 -6.31
C GLU A 2 -12.07 26.23 -6.89
N VAL A 3 -10.81 25.90 -7.19
CA VAL A 3 -10.42 24.57 -7.69
C VAL A 3 -9.58 23.90 -6.61
N LYS A 4 -10.13 22.84 -6.01
CA LYS A 4 -9.46 22.10 -4.95
C LYS A 4 -8.44 21.14 -5.54
N PHE A 5 -7.20 21.24 -5.09
CA PHE A 5 -6.15 20.28 -5.43
C PHE A 5 -6.39 18.96 -4.69
N GLY A 6 -6.49 17.85 -5.42
CA GLY A 6 -6.67 16.52 -4.82
C GLY A 6 -8.05 16.26 -4.19
N ASP A 7 -9.13 16.76 -4.80
CA ASP A 7 -10.51 16.52 -4.34
C ASP A 7 -10.97 15.08 -4.62
N LEU A 8 -10.58 14.14 -3.74
CA LEU A 8 -10.95 12.72 -3.81
C LEU A 8 -12.42 12.46 -3.47
N SER A 9 -13.18 13.47 -3.04
CA SER A 9 -14.61 13.29 -2.73
C SER A 9 -15.40 12.89 -3.97
N ARG A 10 -14.97 13.35 -5.15
CA ARG A 10 -15.59 13.00 -6.43
C ARG A 10 -15.41 11.52 -6.76
N GLU A 11 -14.18 11.03 -6.65
CA GLU A 11 -13.84 9.63 -6.88
C GLU A 11 -14.60 8.71 -5.91
N TYR A 12 -14.66 9.08 -4.62
CA TYR A 12 -15.47 8.33 -3.65
C TYR A 12 -16.95 8.30 -4.03
N LEU A 13 -17.53 9.43 -4.44
CA LEU A 13 -18.95 9.51 -4.80
C LEU A 13 -19.29 8.68 -6.05
N GLU A 14 -18.36 8.53 -6.99
CA GLU A 14 -18.56 7.70 -8.19
C GLU A 14 -18.70 6.22 -7.87
N ILE A 15 -17.98 5.72 -6.86
CA ILE A 15 -17.99 4.28 -6.46
C ILE A 15 -18.50 4.06 -5.03
N LYS A 16 -19.29 5.00 -4.50
CA LYS A 16 -19.73 5.01 -3.10
C LYS A 16 -20.46 3.74 -2.68
N GLU A 17 -21.38 3.24 -3.52
CA GLU A 17 -22.17 2.06 -3.20
C GLU A 17 -21.32 0.78 -3.10
N GLU A 18 -20.22 0.71 -3.83
CA GLU A 18 -19.28 -0.40 -3.80
C GLU A 18 -18.43 -0.36 -2.53
N ILE A 19 -17.87 0.82 -2.22
CA ILE A 19 -17.08 1.05 -1.01
C ILE A 19 -17.91 0.78 0.26
N ASP A 20 -19.10 1.38 0.36
CA ASP A 20 -19.95 1.24 1.54
C ASP A 20 -20.35 -0.23 1.77
N ARG A 21 -20.58 -0.98 0.70
CA ARG A 21 -20.89 -2.41 0.75
C ARG A 21 -19.70 -3.25 1.21
N ALA A 22 -18.49 -2.95 0.72
CA ALA A 22 -17.27 -3.61 1.16
C ALA A 22 -17.00 -3.34 2.65
N ILE A 23 -17.09 -2.09 3.09
CA ILE A 23 -16.95 -1.69 4.49
C ILE A 23 -17.97 -2.42 5.36
N LYS A 24 -19.25 -2.40 4.96
CA LYS A 24 -20.33 -3.08 5.69
C LYS A 24 -20.07 -4.57 5.86
N LYS A 25 -19.61 -5.28 4.81
CA LYS A 25 -19.27 -6.71 4.89
C LYS A 25 -18.20 -6.99 5.94
N VAL A 26 -17.13 -6.20 5.98
CA VAL A 26 -16.06 -6.35 6.97
C VAL A 26 -16.58 -6.10 8.39
N LEU A 27 -17.39 -5.05 8.57
CA LEU A 27 -18.01 -4.72 9.86
C LEU A 27 -18.95 -5.83 10.35
N GLU A 28 -19.79 -6.40 9.47
CA GLU A 28 -20.70 -7.50 9.82
C GLU A 28 -19.95 -8.79 10.18
N LYS A 29 -18.78 -9.03 9.57
CA LYS A 29 -17.91 -10.17 9.90
C LYS A 29 -17.12 -9.97 11.20
N GLY A 30 -16.77 -8.74 11.54
CA GLY A 30 -15.99 -8.41 12.74
C GLY A 30 -14.52 -8.84 12.68
N TRP A 31 -14.00 -9.14 11.49
CA TRP A 31 -12.61 -9.58 11.29
C TRP A 31 -11.82 -8.52 10.54
N PHE A 32 -10.96 -7.78 11.26
CA PHE A 32 -10.36 -6.54 10.74
C PHE A 32 -8.90 -6.65 10.31
N ILE A 33 -8.16 -7.62 10.84
CA ILE A 33 -6.71 -7.72 10.65
C ILE A 33 -6.41 -9.04 9.95
N LEU A 34 -5.66 -8.98 8.84
CA LEU A 34 -5.29 -10.14 8.03
C LEU A 34 -6.51 -11.00 7.66
N GLY A 35 -7.57 -10.35 7.18
CA GLY A 35 -8.79 -11.00 6.71
C GLY A 35 -8.74 -11.34 5.21
N GLU A 36 -9.78 -12.03 4.74
CA GLU A 36 -9.92 -12.44 3.33
C GLU A 36 -9.79 -11.29 2.32
N GLU A 37 -10.19 -10.06 2.69
CA GLU A 37 -10.10 -8.91 1.78
C GLU A 37 -8.63 -8.52 1.52
N VAL A 38 -7.73 -8.76 2.50
CA VAL A 38 -6.28 -8.55 2.33
C VAL A 38 -5.70 -9.63 1.42
N GLU A 39 -6.02 -10.90 1.68
CA GLU A 39 -5.55 -12.03 0.87
C GLU A 39 -5.98 -11.88 -0.60
N ARG A 40 -7.26 -11.55 -0.84
CA ARG A 40 -7.78 -11.29 -2.19
C ARG A 40 -7.10 -10.09 -2.84
N PHE A 41 -6.90 -9.00 -2.11
CA PHE A 41 -6.21 -7.84 -2.64
C PHE A 41 -4.76 -8.17 -3.02
N GLU A 42 -4.03 -8.94 -2.22
CA GLU A 42 -2.67 -9.37 -2.55
C GLU A 42 -2.63 -10.20 -3.83
N GLU A 43 -3.56 -11.14 -4.02
CA GLU A 43 -3.69 -11.90 -5.27
C GLU A 43 -4.00 -11.02 -6.48
N GLU A 44 -5.03 -10.17 -6.37
CA GLU A 44 -5.47 -9.25 -7.42
C GLU A 44 -4.37 -8.24 -7.78
N PHE A 45 -3.64 -7.73 -6.79
CA PHE A 45 -2.58 -6.75 -6.98
C PHE A 45 -1.30 -7.38 -7.56
N ALA A 46 -0.94 -8.60 -7.14
CA ALA A 46 0.14 -9.35 -7.76
C ALA A 46 -0.13 -9.56 -9.25
N GLN A 47 -1.36 -9.95 -9.60
CA GLN A 47 -1.80 -10.10 -10.99
C GLN A 47 -1.74 -8.77 -11.75
N TYR A 48 -2.25 -7.69 -11.16
CA TYR A 48 -2.23 -6.35 -11.77
C TYR A 48 -0.80 -5.87 -12.07
N CYS A 49 0.14 -6.09 -11.14
CA CYS A 49 1.55 -5.73 -11.31
C CYS A 49 2.34 -6.69 -12.22
N GLY A 50 1.77 -7.84 -12.63
CA GLY A 50 2.49 -8.89 -13.33
C GLY A 50 3.58 -9.57 -12.48
N ALA A 51 3.45 -9.50 -11.16
CA ALA A 51 4.36 -10.12 -10.20
C ALA A 51 3.85 -11.51 -9.79
N LYS A 52 4.75 -12.36 -9.28
CA LYS A 52 4.36 -13.68 -8.76
C LYS A 52 3.65 -13.60 -7.41
N TYR A 53 3.97 -12.58 -6.61
CA TYR A 53 3.46 -12.39 -5.25
C TYR A 53 3.29 -10.90 -4.97
N ALA A 54 2.37 -10.58 -4.06
CA ALA A 54 2.30 -9.29 -3.37
C ALA A 54 2.11 -9.55 -1.87
N VAL A 55 2.58 -8.62 -1.04
CA VAL A 55 2.43 -8.67 0.42
C VAL A 55 2.04 -7.28 0.91
N GLY A 56 0.92 -7.20 1.60
CA GLY A 56 0.40 -6.00 2.23
C GLY A 56 1.21 -5.63 3.46
N VAL A 57 1.62 -4.37 3.54
CA VAL A 57 2.31 -3.77 4.69
C VAL A 57 1.63 -2.44 5.04
N ALA A 58 2.00 -1.82 6.16
CA ALA A 58 1.27 -0.64 6.66
C ALA A 58 1.56 0.63 5.85
N SER A 59 2.70 0.72 5.14
CA SER A 59 3.04 1.90 4.33
C SER A 59 4.10 1.61 3.26
N GLY A 60 4.26 2.54 2.30
CA GLY A 60 5.33 2.48 1.31
C GLY A 60 6.74 2.56 1.91
N THR A 61 6.92 3.26 3.04
CA THR A 61 8.22 3.30 3.75
C THR A 61 8.56 1.92 4.31
N GLU A 62 7.58 1.25 4.93
CA GLU A 62 7.75 -0.11 5.45
C GLU A 62 7.98 -1.13 4.33
N ALA A 63 7.34 -0.95 3.18
CA ALA A 63 7.57 -1.81 2.02
C ALA A 63 9.04 -1.81 1.59
N ILE A 64 9.69 -0.63 1.56
CA ILE A 64 11.12 -0.50 1.24
C ILE A 64 11.96 -1.17 2.33
N ALA A 65 11.69 -0.88 3.59
CA ALA A 65 12.46 -1.43 4.71
C ALA A 65 12.40 -2.97 4.74
N VAL A 66 11.20 -3.56 4.66
CA VAL A 66 11.00 -5.01 4.66
C VAL A 66 11.66 -5.66 3.44
N ALA A 67 11.60 -5.03 2.26
CA ALA A 67 12.28 -5.55 1.07
C ALA A 67 13.81 -5.59 1.26
N LEU A 68 14.41 -4.54 1.83
CA LEU A 68 15.86 -4.49 2.11
C LEU A 68 16.26 -5.50 3.19
N MET A 69 15.44 -5.64 4.24
CA MET A 69 15.63 -6.67 5.27
C MET A 69 15.60 -8.08 4.68
N ALA A 70 14.67 -8.36 3.76
CA ALA A 70 14.57 -9.66 3.09
C ALA A 70 15.78 -9.96 2.18
N LEU A 71 16.46 -8.92 1.67
CA LEU A 71 17.71 -9.04 0.93
C LEU A 71 18.94 -9.17 1.83
N GLY A 72 18.78 -9.05 3.16
CA GLY A 72 19.86 -9.12 4.13
C GLY A 72 20.72 -7.86 4.23
N ILE A 73 20.22 -6.71 3.73
CA ILE A 73 20.90 -5.42 3.82
C ILE A 73 20.94 -4.95 5.28
N GLY A 74 22.09 -4.46 5.73
CA GLY A 74 22.28 -3.97 7.09
C GLY A 74 23.49 -3.05 7.28
N PRO A 75 23.96 -2.89 8.54
CA PRO A 75 25.04 -1.97 8.86
C PRO A 75 26.32 -2.27 8.06
N GLY A 76 26.82 -1.26 7.33
CA GLY A 76 28.01 -1.38 6.50
C GLY A 76 27.70 -1.57 5.01
N ASP A 77 26.44 -1.86 4.65
CA ASP A 77 26.00 -1.89 3.25
C ASP A 77 25.61 -0.50 2.75
N GLU A 78 25.67 -0.31 1.43
CA GLU A 78 25.26 0.91 0.75
C GLU A 78 24.07 0.63 -0.17
N VAL A 79 23.06 1.50 -0.13
CA VAL A 79 21.90 1.43 -1.03
C VAL A 79 21.84 2.70 -1.86
N ILE A 80 21.96 2.54 -3.19
CA ILE A 80 21.89 3.65 -4.13
C ILE A 80 20.43 4.11 -4.27
N THR A 81 20.23 5.42 -4.24
CA THR A 81 18.93 6.08 -4.50
C THR A 81 19.14 7.34 -5.33
N VAL A 82 18.05 8.03 -5.69
CA VAL A 82 18.07 9.28 -6.46
C VAL A 82 18.05 10.50 -5.53
N SER A 83 18.75 11.57 -5.93
CA SER A 83 18.81 12.80 -5.14
C SER A 83 17.50 13.59 -5.09
N HIS A 84 16.57 13.31 -6.00
CA HIS A 84 15.28 13.98 -6.09
C HIS A 84 14.14 12.95 -6.04
N THR A 85 13.75 12.59 -4.82
CA THR A 85 12.62 11.70 -4.51
C THR A 85 11.95 12.18 -3.21
N ALA A 86 10.82 11.57 -2.86
CA ALA A 86 10.21 11.76 -1.56
C ALA A 86 11.09 11.14 -0.46
N VAL A 87 11.09 11.76 0.73
CA VAL A 87 11.85 11.33 1.93
C VAL A 87 11.70 9.83 2.28
N PRO A 88 10.51 9.19 2.14
CA PRO A 88 10.33 7.76 2.41
C PRO A 88 11.33 6.83 1.71
N THR A 89 11.83 7.18 0.53
CA THR A 89 12.84 6.35 -0.17
C THR A 89 14.12 6.22 0.63
N ALA A 90 14.58 7.31 1.26
CA ALA A 90 15.79 7.31 2.08
C ALA A 90 15.51 6.75 3.48
N VAL A 91 14.35 7.07 4.07
CA VAL A 91 14.00 6.61 5.43
C VAL A 91 13.75 5.09 5.48
N GLY A 92 13.30 4.48 4.38
CA GLY A 92 13.16 3.03 4.28
C GLY A 92 14.51 2.29 4.26
N ILE A 93 15.60 2.99 3.94
CA ILE A 93 16.97 2.48 4.04
C ILE A 93 17.45 2.79 5.47
N TRP A 94 17.26 1.84 6.38
CA TRP A 94 17.58 1.99 7.81
C TRP A 94 19.07 1.82 8.11
#